data_AF-A0A926T467-F1
#
_entry.id   AF-A0A926T467-F1
#
_cell.length_a   1.000
_cell.length_b   1.000
_cell.length_c   1.000
_cell.angle_alpha   90.00
_cell.angle_beta   90.00
_cell.angle_gamma   90.00
#
_symmetry.space_group_name_H-M   'P 1'
#
loop_
_entity.id
_entity.type
_entity.pdbx_description
1 polymer ?
#
loop_
_entity_poly.entity_id
_entity_poly.type
_entity_poly.pdbx_seq_one_letter_code
_entity_poly.pdbx_strand_id
1 'polypeptide(L)' 'MNSPTQAQINCIITDLELLITEIENNPDLSKWVVRMALKSIQDKAKKTATQAAQTTLYLEQRALLN' A
#
# COMPACT_ATOMS: atom_id res chain seq x y z
N MET A 1 15.10 4.07 9.47
CA MET A 1 14.12 3.87 8.38
C MET A 1 12.82 3.46 9.04
N ASN A 2 11.77 4.27 8.96
CA ASN A 2 10.51 3.98 9.65
C ASN A 2 9.65 3.09 8.76
N SER A 3 9.32 1.90 9.25
CA SER A 3 8.63 0.87 8.50
C SER A 3 7.11 1.07 8.53
N PRO A 4 6.39 0.76 7.44
CA PRO A 4 4.92 0.69 7.43
C PRO A 4 4.38 -0.20 8.55
N THR A 5 3.17 0.09 9.03
CA THR A 5 2.52 -0.78 10.01
C THR A 5 2.11 -2.11 9.37
N GLN A 6 2.03 -3.17 10.16
CA GLN A 6 1.60 -4.49 9.67
C GLN A 6 0.23 -4.44 8.98
N ALA A 7 -0.71 -3.64 9.52
CA ALA A 7 -2.03 -3.48 8.93
C ALA A 7 -1.97 -2.83 7.53
N GLN A 8 -1.10 -1.84 7.35
CA GLN A 8 -0.91 -1.21 6.06
C GLN A 8 -0.25 -2.15 5.04
N ILE A 9 0.69 -2.97 5.48
CA ILE A 9 1.32 -4.02 4.64
C ILE A 9 0.27 -5.04 4.22
N ASN A 10 -0.53 -5.54 5.18
CA ASN A 10 -1.58 -6.51 4.91
C ASN A 10 -2.60 -5.98 3.90
N CYS A 11 -2.97 -4.69 3.98
CA CYS A 11 -3.88 -4.09 2.99
C CYS A 11 -3.32 -4.14 1.55
N ILE A 12 -2.02 -3.87 1.38
CA ILE A 12 -1.37 -3.95 0.06
C ILE A 12 -1.31 -5.39 -0.44
N ILE A 13 -1.02 -6.34 0.46
CA ILE A 13 -1.02 -7.78 0.14
C ILE A 13 -2.41 -8.22 -0.34
N THR A 14 -3.46 -7.85 0.38
CA THR A 14 -4.84 -8.19 -0.01
C THR A 14 -5.21 -7.63 -1.38
N ASP A 15 -4.81 -6.39 -1.71
CA ASP A 15 -5.07 -5.85 -3.04
C ASP A 15 -4.35 -6.64 -4.15
N LEU A 16 -3.13 -7.12 -3.88
CA LEU A 16 -2.36 -7.93 -4.83
C LEU A 16 -2.98 -9.32 -5.01
N GLU A 17 -3.40 -9.96 -3.92
CA GLU A 17 -4.10 -11.26 -3.95
C GLU A 17 -5.38 -11.17 -4.78
N LEU A 18 -6.18 -10.11 -4.58
CA LEU A 18 -7.38 -9.86 -5.39
C LEU A 18 -7.05 -9.71 -6.87
N LEU A 19 -6.00 -8.96 -7.23
CA LEU A 19 -5.60 -8.81 -8.62
C LEU A 19 -5.11 -10.14 -9.22
N ILE A 20 -4.39 -10.96 -8.46
CA ILE A 20 -3.95 -12.30 -8.91
C ILE A 20 -5.17 -13.16 -9.20
N THR A 21 -6.13 -13.25 -8.26
CA THR A 21 -7.37 -14.00 -8.44
C THR A 21 -8.16 -13.51 -9.66
N GLU A 22 -8.20 -12.21 -9.91
CA GLU A 22 -8.89 -11.65 -11.09
C GLU A 22 -8.21 -12.05 -12.41
N ILE A 23 -6.87 -12.05 -12.45
CA ILE A 23 -6.09 -12.47 -13.62
C ILE A 23 -6.26 -13.98 -13.88
N GLU A 24 -6.24 -14.79 -12.82
CA GLU A 24 -6.39 -16.25 -12.93
C GLU A 24 -7.79 -16.64 -13.42
N ASN A 25 -8.83 -15.95 -12.96
CA ASN A 25 -10.21 -16.21 -13.38
C ASN A 25 -10.60 -15.57 -14.72
N ASN A 26 -9.84 -14.55 -15.17
CA ASN A 26 -10.11 -13.83 -16.42
C ASN A 26 -8.83 -13.77 -17.28
N PRO A 27 -8.47 -14.84 -18.01
CA PRO A 27 -7.23 -14.88 -18.79
C PRO A 27 -7.19 -13.83 -19.92
N ASP A 28 -8.34 -13.35 -20.38
CA ASP A 28 -8.47 -12.29 -21.39
C ASP A 28 -8.49 -10.87 -20.80
N LEU A 29 -8.22 -10.74 -19.49
CA LEU A 29 -8.19 -9.43 -18.82
C LEU A 29 -7.20 -8.49 -19.53
N SER A 30 -7.70 -7.32 -19.90
CA SER A 30 -6.91 -6.35 -20.64
C SER A 30 -5.64 -5.96 -19.87
N LYS A 31 -4.50 -6.00 -20.56
CA LYS A 31 -3.20 -5.53 -20.03
C LYS A 31 -3.27 -4.09 -19.51
N TRP A 32 -4.15 -3.26 -20.10
CA TRP A 32 -4.37 -1.90 -19.62
C TRP A 32 -5.02 -1.87 -18.24
N VAL A 33 -6.02 -2.73 -18.00
CA VAL A 33 -6.69 -2.86 -16.70
C VAL A 33 -5.72 -3.34 -15.63
N VAL A 34 -4.95 -4.39 -15.92
CA VAL A 34 -3.89 -4.89 -15.01
C VAL A 34 -2.90 -3.78 -14.67
N ARG A 35 -2.48 -2.99 -15.68
CA ARG A 35 -1.57 -1.85 -15.47
C ARG A 35 -2.20 -0.77 -14.57
N MET A 36 -3.49 -0.47 -14.72
CA MET A 36 -4.17 0.51 -13.89
C MET A 36 -4.31 0.02 -12.43
N ALA A 37 -4.65 -1.24 -12.22
CA ALA A 37 -4.71 -1.85 -10.90
C ALA A 37 -3.34 -1.79 -10.21
N LEU A 38 -2.27 -2.24 -10.88
CA LEU A 38 -0.91 -2.19 -10.33
C LEU A 38 -0.44 -0.76 -10.04
N LYS A 39 -0.78 0.23 -10.89
CA LYS A 39 -0.49 1.64 -10.62
C LYS A 39 -1.18 2.12 -9.34
N SER A 40 -2.46 1.79 -9.18
CA SER A 40 -3.23 2.14 -7.98
C SER A 40 -2.62 1.54 -6.71
N ILE A 41 -2.25 0.25 -6.74
CA ILE A 41 -1.60 -0.45 -5.63
C ILE A 41 -0.24 0.19 -5.32
N GLN A 42 0.55 0.51 -6.35
CA GLN A 42 1.83 1.20 -6.19
C GLN A 42 1.66 2.57 -5.53
N ASP A 43 0.67 3.35 -5.96
CA ASP A 43 0.41 4.67 -5.39
C ASP A 43 -0.06 4.56 -3.93
N LYS A 44 -0.87 3.55 -3.60
CA LYS A 44 -1.22 3.23 -2.21
C LYS A 44 0.02 2.89 -1.38
N ALA A 45 0.91 2.03 -1.88
CA ALA A 45 2.16 1.67 -1.20
C ALA A 45 3.08 2.87 -0.94
N LYS A 46 3.23 3.77 -1.92
CA LYS A 46 4.01 5.02 -1.75
C LYS A 46 3.41 5.94 -0.69
N LYS A 47 2.07 6.10 -0.69
CA LYS A 47 1.36 6.90 0.31
C LYS A 47 1.53 6.31 1.70
N THR A 48 1.38 5.00 1.85
CA THR A 48 1.62 4.27 3.09
C THR A 48 3.03 4.51 3.63
N ALA A 49 4.06 4.39 2.80
CA ALA A 49 5.44 4.66 3.21
C ALA A 49 5.64 6.11 3.70
N THR A 50 5.00 7.08 3.02
CA THR A 50 5.08 8.50 3.40
C THR A 50 4.32 8.79 4.70
N GLN A 51 3.13 8.20 4.88
CA GLN A 51 2.31 8.37 6.09
C GLN A 51 2.96 7.73 7.33
N ALA A 52 3.61 6.59 7.16
CA ALA A 52 4.38 5.95 8.23
C ALA A 52 5.48 6.89 8.75
N ALA A 53 6.19 7.57 7.84
CA ALA A 53 7.22 8.55 8.22
C ALA A 53 6.64 9.77 8.97
N GLN A 54 5.49 10.29 8.55
CA GLN A 54 4.85 11.46 9.17
C GLN A 54 4.26 11.16 10.56
N THR A 55 3.64 10.00 10.74
CA THR A 55 3.01 9.61 12.00
C THR A 55 4.05 9.49 13.12
N THR A 56 5.21 8.90 12.83
CA THR A 56 6.30 8.78 13.79
C THR A 56 6.89 10.15 14.17
N LEU A 57 7.08 11.05 13.20
CA LEU A 57 7.55 12.42 13.45
C LEU A 57 6.64 13.19 14.42
N TYR A 58 5.31 13.05 14.24
CA TYR A 58 4.33 13.65 15.15
C TYR A 58 4.40 13.04 16.55
N LEU A 59 4.54 11.72 16.67
CA LEU A 59 4.66 11.04 17.96
C LEU A 59 5.96 11.41 18.69
N GLU A 60 7.08 11.51 17.98
CA GLU A 60 8.37 11.95 18.53
C GLU A 60 8.31 13.40 19.03
N GLN A 61 7.75 14.33 18.23
CA GLN A 61 7.56 15.71 18.67
C GLN A 61 6.67 15.81 19.89
N ARG A 62 5.58 15.03 19.95
CA ARG A 62 4.69 15.01 21.11
C ARG A 62 5.36 14.42 22.36
N ALA A 63 6.23 13.42 22.21
CA ALA A 63 6.97 12.83 23.32
C ALA A 63 8.02 13.79 23.92
N LEU A 64 8.57 14.71 23.12
CA LEU A 64 9.55 15.72 23.57
C LEU A 64 8.92 16.94 24.25
N LEU A 65 7.60 17.12 24.12
CA LEU A 65 6.85 18.25 24.68
C LEU A 65 6.14 17.93 26.01
N ASN A 66 6.31 16.71 26.54
CA ASN A 66 5.86 16.29 27.87
C ASN A 66 7.06 15.93 28.75
#